data_AF-A0A518FQ13-F1
#
_entry.id   AF-A0A518FQ13-F1
#
_cell.length_a   1.000
_cell.length_b   1.000
_cell.length_c   1.000
_cell.angle_alpha   90.00
_cell.angle_beta   90.00
_cell.angle_gamma   90.00
#
_symmetry.space_group_name_H-M   'P 1'
#
loop_
_entity.id
_entity.type
_entity.pdbx_description
1 polymer ?
#
loop_
_entity_poly.entity_id
_entity_poly.type
_entity_poly.pdbx_seq_one_letter_code
_entity_poly.pdbx_strand_id
1 'polypeptide(L)'
;MNQRIKEIPGFFYNDPKISSGDLEGIYKVEENECISLWEKYVSSSKRHFMLLENNEWPSLLVNKECCLYNWQQDWNNNNIKDFKEILLGLEVPIDSTVYFFWMKEIGAKTTWQIFARNWINFLYESEGCIVVVPEHNCSLILSNGWSWFGVINET
;
A
#
# COMPACT_ATOMS: atom_id res chain seq x y z
N MET A 1 27.81 -19.08 -7.73
CA MET A 1 27.47 -18.61 -6.37
C MET A 1 26.19 -17.80 -6.52
N ASN A 2 25.04 -18.49 -6.51
CA ASN A 2 23.74 -17.86 -6.79
C ASN A 2 23.25 -17.21 -5.50
N GLN A 3 23.42 -15.89 -5.38
CA GLN A 3 22.68 -15.11 -4.40
C GLN A 3 21.20 -15.33 -4.68
N ARG A 4 20.54 -16.10 -3.80
CA ARG A 4 19.10 -16.22 -3.78
C ARG A 4 18.54 -14.81 -3.71
N ILE A 5 17.80 -14.44 -4.75
CA ILE A 5 16.96 -13.24 -4.77
C ILE A 5 16.17 -13.29 -3.46
N LYS A 6 16.17 -12.20 -2.69
CA LYS A 6 15.24 -12.02 -1.57
C LYS A 6 13.83 -11.85 -2.16
N GLU A 7 13.31 -12.89 -2.78
CA GLU A 7 11.87 -13.12 -2.81
C GLU A 7 11.53 -13.48 -1.37
N ILE A 8 10.78 -12.62 -0.69
CA ILE A 8 10.11 -13.02 0.55
C ILE A 8 8.88 -13.78 0.07
N PRO A 9 8.82 -15.13 0.15
CA PRO A 9 7.71 -15.86 -0.42
C PRO A 9 6.40 -15.40 0.23
N GLY A 10 5.45 -14.94 -0.60
CA GLY A 10 4.11 -14.52 -0.17
C GLY A 10 3.92 -13.04 0.21
N PHE A 11 4.78 -12.11 -0.22
CA PHE A 11 4.67 -10.68 0.17
C PHE A 11 4.59 -9.67 -0.98
N PHE A 12 5.41 -9.75 -2.03
CA PHE A 12 5.28 -8.93 -3.25
C PHE A 12 6.05 -9.59 -4.40
N TYR A 13 5.61 -9.39 -5.65
CA TYR A 13 6.32 -9.93 -6.80
C TYR A 13 7.55 -9.06 -7.08
N ASN A 14 8.75 -9.64 -7.14
CA ASN A 14 9.96 -8.92 -7.60
C ASN A 14 10.00 -8.83 -9.15
N ASP A 15 8.83 -8.54 -9.73
CA ASP A 15 8.63 -8.29 -11.14
C ASP A 15 7.63 -7.13 -11.26
N PRO A 16 8.04 -5.95 -11.77
CA PRO A 16 9.39 -5.62 -12.25
C PRO A 16 10.46 -5.71 -11.15
N LYS A 17 11.72 -5.93 -11.56
CA LYS A 17 12.82 -6.10 -10.61
C LYS A 17 13.07 -4.83 -9.79
N ILE A 18 12.96 -4.96 -8.47
CA ILE A 18 13.29 -3.92 -7.50
C ILE A 18 14.80 -3.76 -7.40
N SER A 19 15.28 -2.52 -7.29
CA SER A 19 16.70 -2.22 -7.09
C SER A 19 17.19 -2.77 -5.74
N SER A 20 18.48 -3.10 -5.63
CA SER A 20 19.03 -3.62 -4.37
C SER A 20 18.88 -2.65 -3.20
N GLY A 21 19.06 -1.35 -3.45
CA GLY A 21 18.89 -0.33 -2.41
C GLY A 21 17.45 -0.19 -1.93
N ASP A 22 16.48 -0.25 -2.84
CA ASP A 22 15.06 -0.21 -2.46
C ASP A 22 14.66 -1.48 -1.71
N LEU A 23 15.14 -2.64 -2.16
CA LEU A 23 14.85 -3.93 -1.52
C LEU A 23 15.39 -4.03 -0.09
N GLU A 24 16.50 -3.35 0.21
CA GLU A 24 17.03 -3.23 1.57
C GLU A 24 16.16 -2.36 2.48
N GLY A 25 15.42 -1.40 1.90
CA GLY A 25 14.52 -0.51 2.62
C GLY A 25 13.08 -1.03 2.76
N ILE A 26 12.79 -2.25 2.31
CA ILE A 26 11.47 -2.89 2.45
C ILE A 26 11.55 -3.96 3.53
N TYR A 27 10.73 -3.79 4.56
CA TYR A 27 10.71 -4.67 5.72
C TYR A 27 9.37 -5.39 5.79
N LYS A 28 9.38 -6.72 5.91
CA LYS A 28 8.20 -7.46 6.33
C LYS A 28 7.92 -7.10 7.79
N VAL A 29 6.67 -6.78 8.09
CA VAL A 29 6.22 -6.59 9.47
C VAL A 29 5.94 -7.97 10.05
N GLU A 30 6.43 -8.22 11.27
CA GLU A 30 6.14 -9.47 11.98
C GLU A 30 4.65 -9.58 12.28
N GLU A 31 4.09 -10.78 12.25
CA GLU A 31 2.64 -11.01 12.28
C GLU A 31 1.92 -10.31 13.46
N ASN A 32 2.45 -10.47 14.68
CA ASN A 32 1.88 -9.83 15.88
C ASN A 32 1.98 -8.31 15.86
N GLU A 33 3.06 -7.76 15.29
CA GLU A 33 3.20 -6.32 15.09
C GLU A 33 2.22 -5.82 14.03
N CYS A 34 2.05 -6.57 12.93
CA CYS A 34 1.12 -6.25 11.86
C CYS A 34 -0.31 -6.21 12.38
N ILE A 35 -0.72 -7.20 13.18
CA ILE A 35 -2.02 -7.24 13.87
C ILE A 35 -2.21 -5.97 14.70
N SER A 36 -1.22 -5.63 15.53
CA SER A 36 -1.28 -4.47 16.43
C SER A 36 -1.39 -3.14 15.65
N LEU A 37 -0.65 -3.02 14.55
CA LEU A 37 -0.69 -1.83 13.69
C LEU A 37 -2.01 -1.73 12.92
N TRP A 38 -2.52 -2.84 12.41
CA TRP A 38 -3.82 -2.89 11.74
C TRP A 38 -4.96 -2.50 12.69
N GLU A 39 -4.98 -3.05 13.90
CA GLU A 39 -5.99 -2.69 14.91
C GLU A 39 -5.92 -1.22 15.30
N LYS A 40 -4.71 -0.65 15.32
CA LYS A 40 -4.46 0.76 15.63
C LYS A 40 -4.87 1.71 14.51
N TYR A 41 -4.60 1.36 13.26
CA TYR A 41 -4.68 2.31 12.14
C TYR A 41 -5.80 2.02 11.15
N VAL A 42 -6.27 0.78 11.06
CA VAL A 42 -7.24 0.35 10.05
C VAL A 42 -8.56 -0.03 10.70
N SER A 43 -8.57 -1.12 11.46
CA SER A 43 -9.80 -1.68 12.03
C SER A 43 -9.49 -2.62 13.19
N SER A 44 -10.18 -2.46 14.31
CA SER A 44 -10.07 -3.37 15.45
C SER A 44 -10.86 -4.68 15.27
N SER A 45 -11.83 -4.73 14.37
CA SER A 45 -12.82 -5.82 14.30
C SER A 45 -12.72 -6.69 13.04
N LYS A 46 -12.33 -6.10 11.92
CA LYS A 46 -12.18 -6.75 10.61
C LYS A 46 -10.73 -7.03 10.31
N ARG A 47 -10.50 -8.10 9.54
CA ARG A 47 -9.15 -8.57 9.20
C ARG A 47 -8.70 -8.26 7.77
N HIS A 48 -9.58 -7.71 6.95
CA HIS A 48 -9.35 -7.52 5.53
C HIS A 48 -10.16 -6.32 5.01
N PHE A 49 -9.64 -5.63 3.98
CA PHE A 49 -10.29 -4.45 3.39
C PHE A 49 -11.72 -4.76 2.92
N MET A 50 -11.93 -5.89 2.24
CA MET A 50 -13.25 -6.30 1.73
C MET A 50 -14.26 -6.67 2.82
N LEU A 51 -13.83 -6.79 4.08
CA LEU A 51 -14.70 -7.11 5.22
C LEU A 51 -15.09 -5.87 6.04
N LEU A 52 -14.57 -4.70 5.67
CA LEU A 52 -14.85 -3.46 6.36
C LEU A 52 -16.32 -3.05 6.20
N GLU A 53 -16.89 -2.55 7.28
CA GLU A 53 -18.22 -1.98 7.27
C GLU A 53 -18.22 -0.65 6.51
N ASN A 54 -19.38 -0.26 5.96
CA ASN A 54 -19.51 0.96 5.16
C ASN A 54 -19.23 2.26 5.95
N ASN A 55 -19.27 2.21 7.27
CA ASN A 55 -18.99 3.33 8.17
C ASN A 55 -17.54 3.37 8.67
N GLU A 56 -16.70 2.41 8.29
CA GLU A 56 -15.27 2.46 8.59
C GLU A 56 -14.55 3.38 7.60
N TRP A 57 -13.55 4.13 8.06
CA TRP A 57 -12.89 5.16 7.26
C TRP A 57 -12.34 4.66 5.92
N PRO A 58 -11.81 3.42 5.77
CA PRO A 58 -11.31 3.00 4.46
C PRO A 58 -12.45 2.82 3.46
N SER A 59 -13.57 2.25 3.91
CA SER A 59 -14.79 2.11 3.10
C SER A 59 -15.35 3.48 2.73
N LEU A 60 -15.39 4.43 3.68
CA LEU A 60 -15.82 5.79 3.43
C LEU A 60 -14.92 6.50 2.41
N LEU A 61 -13.60 6.27 2.46
CA LEU A 61 -12.64 6.82 1.51
C LEU A 61 -12.86 6.29 0.09
N VAL A 62 -13.09 4.98 -0.05
CA VAL A 62 -13.37 4.34 -1.36
C VAL A 62 -14.74 4.74 -1.91
N ASN A 63 -15.73 4.96 -1.04
CA ASN A 63 -17.07 5.38 -1.43
C ASN A 63 -17.16 6.87 -1.83
N LYS A 64 -16.07 7.65 -1.73
CA LYS A 64 -16.05 9.02 -2.25
C LYS A 64 -16.22 9.01 -3.78
N GLU A 65 -16.96 9.98 -4.30
CA GLU A 65 -17.26 10.09 -5.74
C GLU A 65 -16.00 10.23 -6.61
N CYS A 66 -14.90 10.73 -6.04
CA CYS A 66 -13.64 10.96 -6.76
C CYS A 66 -12.58 9.93 -6.34
N CYS A 67 -12.22 9.05 -7.26
CA CYS A 67 -10.98 8.27 -7.17
C CYS A 67 -9.78 9.15 -7.53
N LEU A 68 -8.60 8.81 -7.00
CA LEU A 68 -7.34 9.48 -7.31
C LEU A 68 -6.87 9.11 -8.73
N TYR A 69 -6.80 7.82 -9.05
CA TYR A 69 -6.21 7.34 -10.30
C TYR A 69 -6.57 5.89 -10.64
N ASN A 70 -6.66 5.57 -11.95
CA ASN A 70 -6.81 4.20 -12.46
C ASN A 70 -5.43 3.58 -12.75
N TRP A 71 -4.80 3.00 -11.73
CA TRP A 71 -3.49 2.37 -11.89
C TRP A 71 -3.53 1.08 -12.72
N GLN A 72 -4.69 0.43 -12.86
CA GLN A 72 -4.79 -0.79 -13.66
C GLN A 72 -4.71 -0.51 -15.15
N GLN A 73 -5.15 0.67 -15.60
CA GLN A 73 -4.92 1.11 -16.97
C GLN A 73 -3.42 1.20 -17.28
N ASP A 74 -2.65 1.76 -16.34
CA ASP A 74 -1.19 1.86 -16.40
C ASP A 74 -0.53 0.46 -16.45
N TRP A 75 -0.96 -0.44 -15.57
CA TRP A 75 -0.55 -1.85 -15.59
C TRP A 75 -0.79 -2.49 -16.96
N ASN A 76 -2.02 -2.40 -17.48
CA ASN A 76 -2.42 -3.03 -18.74
C ASN A 76 -1.64 -2.49 -19.95
N ASN A 77 -1.17 -1.24 -19.87
CA ASN A 77 -0.44 -0.57 -20.93
C ASN A 77 1.09 -0.63 -20.76
N ASN A 78 1.59 -1.36 -19.74
CA ASN A 78 3.01 -1.36 -19.35
C ASN A 78 3.56 0.05 -19.06
N ASN A 79 2.71 0.97 -18.57
CA ASN A 79 3.08 2.31 -18.19
C ASN A 79 3.16 2.44 -16.66
N ILE A 80 4.33 2.19 -16.09
CA ILE A 80 4.51 2.19 -14.62
C ILE A 80 4.78 3.61 -14.07
N LYS A 81 5.04 4.57 -14.97
CA LYS A 81 5.57 5.89 -14.62
C LYS A 81 4.49 6.84 -14.14
N ASP A 82 3.30 6.83 -14.74
CA ASP A 82 2.32 7.88 -14.47
C ASP A 82 1.80 7.80 -13.03
N PHE A 83 1.40 6.61 -12.58
CA PHE A 83 0.97 6.47 -11.19
C PHE A 83 2.09 6.76 -10.18
N LYS A 84 3.35 6.40 -10.50
CA LYS A 84 4.51 6.79 -9.68
C LYS A 84 4.62 8.31 -9.53
N GLU A 85 4.52 9.06 -10.63
CA GLU A 85 4.61 10.52 -10.60
C GLU A 85 3.43 11.15 -9.84
N ILE A 86 2.23 10.56 -9.94
CA ILE A 86 1.07 10.96 -9.13
C ILE A 86 1.35 10.76 -7.63
N LEU A 87 1.86 9.59 -7.24
CA LEU A 87 2.21 9.32 -5.84
C LEU A 87 3.28 10.28 -5.30
N LEU A 88 4.29 10.60 -6.11
CA LEU A 88 5.33 11.57 -5.76
C LEU A 88 4.84 13.02 -5.75
N GLY A 89 3.72 13.32 -6.42
CA GLY A 89 3.06 14.62 -6.40
C GLY A 89 2.11 14.84 -5.23
N LEU A 90 1.78 13.80 -4.46
CA LEU A 90 1.01 13.93 -3.22
C LEU A 90 1.84 14.66 -2.15
N GLU A 91 1.17 15.41 -1.26
CA GLU A 91 1.81 16.13 -0.15
C GLU A 91 2.26 15.21 1.00
N VAL A 92 2.94 14.11 0.66
CA VAL A 92 3.54 13.15 1.59
C VAL A 92 5.07 13.25 1.45
N PRO A 93 5.80 13.62 2.51
CA PRO A 93 7.25 13.64 2.47
C PRO A 93 7.84 12.29 2.03
N ILE A 94 8.88 12.34 1.21
CA ILE A 94 9.49 11.15 0.60
C ILE A 94 10.02 10.14 1.65
N ASP A 95 10.48 10.63 2.80
CA ASP A 95 11.07 9.83 3.86
C ASP A 95 10.04 9.33 4.89
N SER A 96 8.77 9.71 4.75
CA SER A 96 7.71 9.29 5.66
C SER A 96 7.60 7.77 5.72
N THR A 97 7.52 7.23 6.93
CA THR A 97 7.27 5.80 7.14
C THR A 97 5.87 5.46 6.66
N VAL A 98 5.79 4.42 5.82
CA VAL A 98 4.51 3.85 5.38
C VAL A 98 4.38 2.41 5.79
N TYR A 99 3.17 2.06 6.19
CA TYR A 99 2.74 0.70 6.44
C TYR A 99 1.80 0.27 5.33
N PHE A 100 2.09 -0.86 4.73
CA PHE A 100 1.31 -1.45 3.66
C PHE A 100 0.65 -2.72 4.18
N PHE A 101 -0.67 -2.82 4.08
CA PHE A 101 -1.43 -3.96 4.57
C PHE A 101 -2.21 -4.64 3.45
N TRP A 102 -2.00 -5.94 3.28
CA TRP A 102 -2.86 -6.81 2.49
C TRP A 102 -3.96 -7.41 3.37
N MET A 103 -3.59 -7.82 4.59
CA MET A 103 -4.51 -8.30 5.61
C MET A 103 -4.03 -7.86 7.00
N LYS A 104 -4.85 -8.06 8.03
CA LYS A 104 -4.48 -7.79 9.42
C LYS A 104 -3.18 -8.47 9.84
N GLU A 105 -2.93 -9.68 9.37
CA GLU A 105 -1.74 -10.48 9.70
C GLU A 105 -0.58 -10.29 8.70
N ILE A 106 -0.80 -9.58 7.59
CA ILE A 106 0.13 -9.54 6.45
C ILE A 106 0.36 -8.10 6.01
N GLY A 107 1.56 -7.58 6.28
CA GLY A 107 1.93 -6.22 5.93
C GLY A 107 3.44 -5.96 5.85
N ALA A 108 3.80 -4.88 5.18
CA ALA A 108 5.17 -4.42 4.99
C ALA A 108 5.35 -2.98 5.46
N LYS A 109 6.59 -2.59 5.74
CA LYS A 109 6.98 -1.23 6.11
C LYS A 109 8.10 -0.76 5.18
N THR A 110 8.00 0.47 4.70
CA THR A 110 9.06 1.14 3.93
C THR A 110 8.90 2.66 4.02
N THR A 111 9.59 3.43 3.17
CA THR A 111 9.37 4.87 3.01
C THR A 111 8.43 5.16 1.84
N TRP A 112 7.75 6.31 1.86
CA TRP A 112 6.87 6.74 0.78
C TRP A 112 7.57 6.71 -0.58
N GLN A 113 8.84 7.16 -0.64
CA GLN A 113 9.61 7.18 -1.87
C GLN A 113 9.85 5.78 -2.46
N ILE A 114 10.20 4.81 -1.62
CA ILE A 114 10.45 3.42 -2.06
C ILE A 114 9.14 2.79 -2.53
N PHE A 115 8.06 2.99 -1.78
CA PHE A 115 6.73 2.54 -2.18
C PHE A 115 6.32 3.15 -3.52
N ALA A 116 6.39 4.48 -3.68
CA ALA A 116 5.99 5.16 -4.92
C ALA A 116 6.79 4.70 -6.15
N ARG A 117 8.08 4.39 -6.00
CA ARG A 117 8.89 3.83 -7.09
C ARG A 117 8.51 2.41 -7.49
N ASN A 118 8.09 1.60 -6.52
CA ASN A 118 7.89 0.17 -6.66
C ASN A 118 6.42 -0.24 -6.42
N TRP A 119 5.48 0.70 -6.58
CA TRP A 119 4.07 0.55 -6.18
C TRP A 119 3.44 -0.73 -6.73
N ILE A 120 3.79 -1.06 -7.97
CA ILE A 120 3.27 -2.19 -8.72
C ILE A 120 3.61 -3.53 -8.06
N ASN A 121 4.78 -3.62 -7.43
CA ASN A 121 5.23 -4.83 -6.77
C ASN A 121 4.32 -5.19 -5.59
N PHE A 122 3.76 -4.18 -4.92
CA PHE A 122 2.90 -4.37 -3.75
C PHE A 122 1.46 -4.80 -4.11
N LEU A 123 1.09 -4.84 -5.39
CA LEU A 123 -0.22 -5.29 -5.87
C LEU A 123 -0.31 -6.82 -6.00
N TYR A 124 0.04 -7.52 -4.93
CA TYR A 124 0.10 -8.98 -4.89
C TYR A 124 -1.30 -9.65 -4.78
N GLU A 125 -2.21 -9.06 -4.02
CA GLU A 125 -3.57 -9.55 -3.81
C GLU A 125 -4.57 -8.80 -4.69
N SER A 126 -5.47 -9.55 -5.35
CA SER A 126 -6.48 -8.97 -6.25
C SER A 126 -7.54 -8.14 -5.52
N GLU A 127 -7.69 -8.34 -4.22
CA GLU A 127 -8.77 -7.73 -3.43
C GLU A 127 -8.41 -6.34 -2.88
N GLY A 128 -7.19 -5.89 -3.11
CA GLY A 128 -6.72 -4.56 -2.76
C GLY A 128 -5.89 -4.52 -1.48
N CYS A 129 -5.43 -3.32 -1.14
CA CYS A 129 -4.53 -3.08 -0.03
C CYS A 129 -4.67 -1.66 0.50
N ILE A 130 -4.22 -1.49 1.74
CA ILE A 130 -4.30 -0.23 2.46
C ILE A 130 -2.88 0.22 2.79
N VAL A 131 -2.52 1.42 2.35
CA VAL A 131 -1.27 2.09 2.72
C VAL A 131 -1.61 3.16 3.75
N VAL A 132 -0.96 3.11 4.90
CA VAL A 132 -1.13 4.10 5.98
C VAL A 132 0.16 4.87 6.13
N VAL A 133 0.05 6.20 6.27
CA VAL A 133 1.15 7.11 6.61
C VAL A 133 0.83 7.75 7.97
N PRO A 134 1.20 7.09 9.10
CA PRO A 134 0.72 7.51 10.42
C PRO A 134 1.14 8.93 10.81
N GLU A 135 2.36 9.32 10.44
CA GLU A 135 2.93 10.65 10.77
C GLU A 135 2.14 11.80 10.15
N HIS A 136 1.46 11.54 9.03
CA HIS A 136 0.68 12.53 8.28
C HIS A 136 -0.82 12.26 8.33
N ASN A 137 -1.24 11.24 9.10
CA ASN A 137 -2.63 10.83 9.24
C ASN A 137 -3.36 10.68 7.91
N CYS A 138 -2.67 10.16 6.88
CA CYS A 138 -3.24 9.95 5.56
C CYS A 138 -3.08 8.51 5.10
N SER A 139 -3.90 8.12 4.13
CA SER A 139 -3.91 6.78 3.57
C SER A 139 -4.13 6.80 2.08
N LEU A 140 -3.56 5.80 1.41
CA LEU A 140 -3.85 5.41 0.05
C LEU A 140 -4.50 4.03 0.07
N ILE A 141 -5.62 3.85 -0.61
CA ILE A 141 -6.24 2.54 -0.84
C ILE A 141 -6.08 2.20 -2.31
N LEU A 142 -5.67 0.97 -2.61
CA LEU A 142 -5.60 0.44 -3.97
C LEU A 142 -6.53 -0.76 -4.04
N SER A 143 -7.57 -0.71 -4.87
CA SER A 143 -8.51 -1.82 -5.04
C SER A 143 -9.21 -1.73 -6.38
N ASN A 144 -9.52 -2.88 -7.00
CA ASN A 144 -10.27 -2.98 -8.25
C ASN A 144 -9.73 -2.12 -9.41
N GLY A 145 -8.41 -1.92 -9.45
CA GLY A 145 -7.75 -1.11 -10.47
C GLY A 145 -7.73 0.40 -10.23
N TRP A 146 -8.29 0.85 -9.11
CA TRP A 146 -8.38 2.26 -8.74
C TRP A 146 -7.66 2.55 -7.44
N SER A 147 -7.30 3.81 -7.26
CA SER A 147 -6.70 4.35 -6.06
C SER A 147 -7.55 5.44 -5.43
N TRP A 148 -7.51 5.56 -4.12
CA TRP A 148 -8.12 6.64 -3.34
C TRP A 148 -7.13 7.13 -2.30
N PHE A 149 -6.97 8.43 -2.15
CA PHE A 149 -6.07 9.04 -1.17
C PHE A 149 -6.84 10.04 -0.31
N GLY A 150 -6.57 10.05 1.00
CA GLY A 150 -7.22 10.98 1.91
C GLY A 150 -6.70 10.93 3.34
N VAL A 151 -7.19 11.85 4.17
CA VAL A 151 -6.88 11.96 5.61
C VAL A 151 -7.78 11.02 6.40
N ILE A 152 -7.22 10.30 7.38
CA ILE A 152 -7.88 9.22 8.15
C ILE A 152 -8.91 9.76 9.18
N ASN A 153 -8.90 11.07 9.46
CA ASN A 153 -9.79 11.70 10.47
C ASN A 153 -10.85 12.66 9.89
N GLU A 154 -11.11 12.65 8.58
CA GLU A 154 -12.11 13.53 7.95
C GLU A 154 -13.48 12.84 7.72
N THR A 155 -13.94 12.02 8.68
CA THR A 155 -15.30 11.45 8.67
C THR A 155 -15.98 11.62 10.01
#